data_AF-A0A835CYP0-F1
#
_entry.id   AF-A0A835CYP0-F1
#
_cell.length_a   1.000
_cell.length_b   1.000
_cell.length_c   1.000
_cell.angle_alpha   90.00
_cell.angle_beta   90.00
_cell.angle_gamma   90.00
#
_symmetry.space_group_name_H-M   'P 1'
#
loop_
_entity.id
_entity.type
_entity.pdbx_description
1 polymer ?
#
loop_
_entity_poly.entity_id
_entity_poly.type
_entity_poly.pdbx_seq_one_letter_code
_entity_poly.pdbx_strand_id
1 'polypeptide(L)'
;MEINGYRCNNCATSMEKKERQFYITQCGHLFCQKCNEAAKAKCPVCHAVGVQSLILKKPLPSAVSSLFKNSLDQIDQTGTILKFQFSQQLNLSNQLEILDKKYERIKKVHWQLMKQAKPLMEKNKKLKMIINSIQSRYHHNTPPTHDSPMMVDPSLKSFNGSFVLPTTNQFYDHSRHSSSNQRLSDYRQSTRYLTPSSSDVTVSPAIYSSAGAAYDTPMPRAQESFNDLNSFKLQLN
;
A
#
# COMPACT_ATOMS: atom_id res chain seq x y z
N MET A 1 -19.60 -18.23 -29.36
CA MET A 1 -20.54 -18.16 -28.22
C MET A 1 -21.84 -18.79 -28.67
N GLU A 2 -21.98 -20.10 -28.44
CA GLU A 2 -23.22 -20.81 -28.70
C GLU A 2 -24.18 -20.49 -27.56
N ILE A 3 -25.29 -19.82 -27.87
CA ILE A 3 -26.35 -19.49 -26.91
C ILE A 3 -27.26 -20.73 -26.83
N ASN A 4 -26.67 -21.87 -26.47
CA ASN A 4 -27.40 -23.12 -26.35
C ASN A 4 -28.00 -23.18 -24.94
N GLY A 5 -29.30 -23.39 -24.84
CA GLY A 5 -29.99 -23.60 -23.56
C GLY A 5 -30.66 -22.39 -22.90
N TYR A 6 -30.51 -21.16 -23.40
CA TYR A 6 -31.27 -20.02 -22.88
C TYR A 6 -32.72 -20.05 -23.38
N ARG A 7 -33.67 -20.01 -22.45
CA ARG A 7 -35.11 -20.10 -22.72
C ARG A 7 -35.86 -18.94 -22.06
N CYS A 8 -37.02 -18.60 -22.61
CA CYS A 8 -37.92 -17.65 -21.98
C CYS A 8 -38.37 -18.19 -20.62
N ASN A 9 -38.20 -17.39 -19.55
CA ASN A 9 -38.58 -17.77 -18.19
C ASN A 9 -40.10 -17.90 -17.98
N ASN A 10 -40.93 -17.42 -18.92
CA ASN A 10 -42.39 -17.55 -18.82
C ASN A 10 -42.94 -18.73 -19.64
N CYS A 11 -42.49 -18.92 -20.89
CA CYS A 11 -43.06 -19.91 -21.81
C CYS A 11 -42.07 -20.96 -22.32
N ALA A 12 -40.87 -21.04 -21.73
CA ALA A 12 -39.80 -21.99 -22.07
C ALA A 12 -39.35 -22.00 -23.55
N THR A 13 -39.76 -21.02 -24.35
CA THR A 13 -39.32 -20.88 -25.75
C THR A 13 -37.82 -20.68 -25.83
N SER A 14 -37.13 -21.48 -26.65
CA SER A 14 -35.67 -21.37 -26.89
C SER A 14 -35.29 -20.11 -27.69
N MET A 15 -34.14 -19.52 -27.35
CA MET A 15 -33.52 -18.38 -28.03
C MET A 15 -32.82 -18.76 -29.35
N GLU A 16 -32.59 -20.05 -29.61
CA GLU A 16 -31.88 -20.55 -30.80
C GLU A 16 -32.62 -20.28 -32.12
N LYS A 17 -33.94 -20.07 -32.08
CA LYS A 17 -34.75 -19.76 -33.27
C LYS A 17 -34.44 -18.33 -33.73
N LYS A 18 -33.65 -18.20 -34.80
CA LYS A 18 -33.06 -16.96 -35.36
C LYS A 18 -34.03 -15.78 -35.54
N GLU A 19 -35.32 -16.02 -35.64
CA GLU A 19 -36.33 -14.97 -35.92
C GLU A 19 -36.92 -14.32 -34.67
N ARG A 20 -36.62 -14.82 -33.46
CA ARG A 20 -37.29 -14.35 -32.24
C ARG A 20 -36.40 -13.38 -31.47
N GLN A 21 -36.90 -12.16 -31.26
CA GLN A 21 -36.26 -11.21 -30.36
C GLN A 21 -36.46 -11.64 -28.91
N PHE A 22 -35.38 -11.57 -28.14
CA PHE A 22 -35.39 -11.80 -26.70
C PHE A 22 -35.01 -10.53 -25.96
N TYR A 23 -35.49 -10.46 -24.73
CA TYR A 23 -35.34 -9.33 -23.84
C TYR A 23 -34.83 -9.82 -22.50
N ILE A 24 -33.91 -9.09 -21.90
CA ILE A 24 -33.49 -9.27 -20.50
C ILE A 24 -34.04 -8.11 -19.69
N THR A 25 -34.67 -8.39 -18.56
CA THR A 25 -35.15 -7.37 -17.64
C THR A 25 -34.05 -6.91 -16.69
N GLN A 26 -34.21 -5.75 -16.06
CA GLN A 26 -33.28 -5.26 -15.02
C GLN A 26 -33.12 -6.25 -13.85
N CYS A 27 -34.15 -7.05 -13.57
CA CYS A 27 -34.11 -8.10 -12.55
C CYS A 27 -33.47 -9.41 -13.04
N GLY A 28 -32.91 -9.46 -14.26
CA GLY A 28 -32.15 -10.59 -14.78
C GLY A 28 -32.95 -11.69 -15.48
N HIS A 29 -34.28 -11.60 -15.56
CA HIS A 29 -35.11 -12.61 -16.21
C HIS A 29 -35.22 -12.41 -17.72
N LEU A 30 -35.24 -13.52 -18.48
CA LEU A 30 -35.29 -13.55 -19.94
C LEU A 30 -36.71 -13.78 -20.46
N PHE A 31 -37.15 -12.95 -21.39
CA PHE A 31 -38.45 -13.07 -22.03
C PHE A 31 -38.34 -13.02 -23.55
N CYS A 32 -39.12 -13.87 -24.23
CA CYS A 32 -39.32 -13.71 -25.67
C CYS A 32 -40.20 -12.48 -25.93
N GLN A 33 -40.20 -11.98 -27.18
CA GLN A 33 -41.01 -10.83 -27.59
C GLN A 33 -42.47 -10.90 -27.13
N LYS A 34 -43.11 -12.07 -27.21
CA LYS A 34 -44.51 -12.28 -26.79
C LYS A 34 -44.74 -12.12 -25.28
N CYS A 35 -43.75 -12.48 -24.46
CA CYS A 35 -43.88 -12.43 -23.00
C CYS A 35 -43.35 -11.12 -22.40
N ASN A 36 -42.61 -10.33 -23.19
CA ASN A 36 -41.96 -9.11 -22.69
C ASN A 36 -42.97 -8.03 -22.28
N GLU A 37 -44.10 -7.89 -22.98
CA GLU A 37 -45.11 -6.87 -22.66
C GLU A 37 -45.69 -7.05 -21.26
N ALA A 38 -46.05 -8.28 -20.89
CA ALA A 38 -46.49 -8.60 -19.53
C ALA A 38 -45.38 -8.34 -18.50
N ALA A 39 -44.13 -8.69 -18.85
CA ALA A 39 -42.99 -8.51 -17.97
C ALA A 39 -42.68 -7.03 -17.68
N LYS A 40 -42.97 -6.09 -18.59
CA LYS A 40 -42.77 -4.64 -18.37
C LYS A 40 -43.61 -4.09 -17.23
N ALA A 41 -44.85 -4.56 -17.09
CA ALA A 41 -45.72 -4.16 -16.00
C ALA A 41 -45.25 -4.79 -14.67
N LYS A 42 -45.09 -6.12 -14.68
CA LYS A 42 -44.66 -6.90 -13.52
C LYS A 42 -43.92 -8.14 -13.99
N CYS A 43 -42.73 -8.38 -13.47
CA CYS A 43 -41.97 -9.58 -13.78
C CYS A 43 -42.75 -10.84 -13.33
N PRO A 44 -43.02 -11.81 -14.22
CA PRO A 44 -43.73 -13.02 -13.85
C PRO A 44 -42.92 -13.96 -12.94
N VAL A 45 -41.59 -13.78 -12.85
CA VAL A 45 -40.71 -14.65 -12.05
C VAL A 45 -40.49 -14.11 -10.64
N CYS A 46 -40.08 -12.85 -10.50
CA CYS A 46 -39.78 -12.25 -9.18
C CYS A 46 -40.78 -11.18 -8.75
N HIS A 47 -41.83 -10.93 -9.53
CA HIS A 47 -42.90 -9.97 -9.22
C HIS A 47 -42.48 -8.50 -9.07
N ALA A 48 -41.24 -8.15 -9.45
CA ALA A 48 -40.78 -6.77 -9.53
C ALA A 48 -41.66 -5.97 -10.52
N VAL A 49 -42.14 -4.81 -10.09
CA VAL A 49 -43.03 -3.91 -10.85
C VAL A 49 -42.22 -2.86 -11.60
N GLY A 50 -42.68 -2.47 -12.78
CA GLY A 50 -42.05 -1.39 -13.57
C GLY A 50 -40.63 -1.70 -14.05
N VAL A 51 -40.30 -2.98 -14.30
CA VAL A 51 -38.97 -3.38 -14.74
C VAL A 51 -38.71 -2.94 -16.18
N GLN A 52 -37.54 -2.35 -16.42
CA GLN A 52 -37.11 -2.06 -17.79
C GLN A 52 -36.54 -3.31 -18.45
N SER A 53 -36.75 -3.42 -19.76
CA SER A 53 -36.28 -4.54 -20.58
C SER A 53 -35.30 -4.06 -21.65
N LEU A 54 -34.14 -4.71 -21.74
CA LEU A 54 -33.16 -4.49 -22.79
C LEU A 54 -33.27 -5.60 -23.85
N ILE A 55 -33.26 -5.22 -25.13
CA ILE A 55 -33.28 -6.19 -26.23
C ILE A 55 -31.91 -6.87 -26.39
N LEU A 56 -31.92 -8.19 -26.50
CA LEU A 56 -30.75 -9.02 -26.77
C LEU A 56 -30.58 -9.15 -28.29
N LYS A 57 -29.77 -8.29 -28.89
CA LYS A 57 -29.31 -8.41 -30.29
C LYS A 57 -27.85 -8.86 -30.31
N LYS A 58 -27.42 -9.48 -31.41
CA LYS A 58 -25.99 -9.74 -31.67
C LYS A 58 -25.40 -8.53 -32.41
N PRO A 59 -24.23 -8.00 -32.02
CA PRO A 59 -23.47 -8.35 -30.81
C PRO A 59 -24.21 -7.92 -29.53
N LEU A 60 -24.05 -8.70 -28.45
CA LEU A 60 -24.72 -8.42 -27.17
C LEU A 60 -24.25 -7.05 -26.63
N PRO A 61 -25.16 -6.24 -26.05
CA PRO A 61 -24.77 -5.01 -25.38
C PRO A 61 -23.72 -5.30 -24.30
N SER A 62 -22.67 -4.46 -24.23
CA SER A 62 -21.54 -4.66 -23.31
C SER A 62 -22.00 -4.85 -21.86
N ALA A 63 -23.01 -4.08 -21.44
CA ALA A 63 -23.61 -4.10 -20.11
C ALA A 63 -24.14 -5.47 -19.66
N VAL A 64 -24.58 -6.32 -20.60
CA VAL A 64 -25.14 -7.65 -20.29
C VAL A 64 -24.31 -8.79 -20.86
N SER A 65 -23.29 -8.48 -21.68
CA SER A 65 -22.46 -9.48 -22.34
C SER A 65 -21.76 -10.44 -21.38
N SER A 66 -21.39 -9.98 -20.18
CA SER A 66 -20.78 -10.79 -19.13
C SER A 66 -21.71 -11.87 -18.58
N LEU A 67 -23.02 -11.65 -18.59
CA LEU A 67 -24.01 -12.60 -18.07
C LEU A 67 -24.16 -13.84 -18.96
N PHE A 68 -23.69 -13.77 -20.21
CA PHE A 68 -23.79 -14.86 -21.19
C PHE A 68 -22.45 -15.53 -21.47
N LYS A 69 -21.39 -15.19 -20.71
CA LYS A 69 -20.12 -15.91 -20.78
C LYS A 69 -20.25 -17.26 -20.07
N ASN A 70 -19.39 -18.21 -20.44
CA ASN A 70 -19.33 -19.51 -19.77
C ASN A 70 -18.93 -19.31 -18.30
N SER A 71 -19.70 -19.89 -17.38
CA SER A 71 -19.45 -19.78 -15.95
C SER A 71 -18.12 -20.41 -15.53
N LEU A 72 -17.71 -21.51 -16.18
CA LEU A 72 -16.43 -22.16 -15.89
C LEU A 72 -15.25 -21.25 -16.25
N ASP A 73 -15.26 -20.67 -17.45
CA ASP A 73 -14.23 -19.72 -17.89
C ASP A 73 -14.15 -18.51 -16.94
N GLN A 74 -15.30 -18.02 -16.46
CA GLN A 74 -15.35 -16.91 -15.50
C GLN A 74 -14.78 -17.30 -14.14
N ILE A 75 -15.06 -18.51 -13.66
CA ILE A 75 -14.51 -19.02 -12.40
C ILE A 75 -13.00 -19.16 -12.51
N ASP A 76 -12.48 -19.73 -13.60
CA ASP A 76 -11.04 -19.89 -13.83
C ASP A 76 -10.32 -18.55 -13.94
N GLN A 77 -10.91 -17.60 -14.67
CA GLN A 77 -10.40 -16.24 -14.76
C GLN A 77 -10.37 -15.56 -13.39
N THR A 78 -11.46 -15.68 -12.63
CA THR A 78 -11.55 -15.13 -11.27
C THR A 78 -10.53 -15.77 -10.34
N GLY A 79 -10.35 -17.09 -10.40
CA GLY A 79 -9.35 -17.82 -9.63
C GLY A 79 -7.93 -17.36 -9.93
N THR A 80 -7.63 -17.09 -11.21
CA THR A 80 -6.32 -16.55 -11.63
C THR A 80 -6.08 -15.15 -11.07
N ILE A 81 -7.10 -14.27 -11.15
CA ILE A 81 -7.04 -12.91 -10.59
C ILE A 81 -6.81 -12.96 -9.08
N LEU A 82 -7.56 -13.81 -8.36
CA LEU A 82 -7.43 -13.96 -6.91
C LEU A 82 -6.05 -14.48 -6.49
N LYS A 83 -5.51 -15.48 -7.20
CA LYS A 83 -4.15 -16.00 -6.96
C LYS A 83 -3.11 -14.88 -7.10
N PHE A 84 -3.21 -14.07 -8.15
CA PHE A 84 -2.31 -12.94 -8.34
C PHE A 84 -2.45 -11.91 -7.21
N GLN A 85 -3.67 -11.49 -6.89
CA GLN A 85 -3.92 -10.51 -5.83
C GLN A 85 -3.41 -10.98 -4.47
N PHE A 86 -3.65 -12.25 -4.13
CA PHE A 86 -3.14 -12.85 -2.89
C PHE A 86 -1.61 -12.87 -2.84
N SER A 87 -0.95 -13.22 -3.95
CA SER A 87 0.50 -13.15 -4.06
C SER A 87 1.03 -11.73 -3.86
N GLN A 88 0.39 -10.71 -4.43
CA GLN A 88 0.77 -9.31 -4.22
C GLN A 88 0.60 -8.88 -2.76
N GLN A 89 -0.50 -9.28 -2.12
CA GLN A 89 -0.75 -8.99 -0.71
C GLN A 89 0.30 -9.64 0.21
N LEU A 90 0.67 -10.89 -0.07
CA LEU A 90 1.71 -11.59 0.67
C LEU A 90 3.07 -10.89 0.52
N ASN A 91 3.43 -10.52 -0.71
CA ASN A 91 4.67 -9.78 -0.98
C ASN A 91 4.74 -8.45 -0.23
N LEU A 92 3.64 -7.68 -0.23
CA LEU A 92 3.55 -6.43 0.50
C LEU A 92 3.71 -6.65 2.01
N SER A 93 3.04 -7.67 2.56
CA SER A 93 3.13 -8.01 3.99
C SER A 93 4.57 -8.35 4.39
N ASN A 94 5.28 -9.14 3.57
CA ASN A 94 6.69 -9.47 3.79
C ASN A 94 7.59 -8.23 3.73
N GLN A 95 7.33 -7.30 2.81
CA GLN A 95 8.10 -6.05 2.70
C GLN A 95 7.90 -5.15 3.92
N LEU A 96 6.66 -5.05 4.42
CA LEU A 96 6.35 -4.29 5.63
C LEU A 96 7.06 -4.89 6.85
N GLU A 97 7.06 -6.22 7.00
CA GLU A 97 7.78 -6.89 8.09
C GLU A 97 9.30 -6.60 8.04
N ILE A 98 9.90 -6.60 6.85
CA ILE A 98 11.31 -6.24 6.66
C ILE A 98 11.57 -4.78 7.05
N LEU A 99 10.67 -3.86 6.69
CA LEU A 99 10.78 -2.45 7.04
C LEU A 99 10.64 -2.24 8.55
N ASP A 100 9.71 -2.91 9.21
CA ASP A 100 9.54 -2.86 10.66
C ASP A 100 10.80 -3.32 11.39
N LYS A 101 11.39 -4.45 10.95
CA LYS A 101 12.67 -4.94 11.50
C LYS A 101 13.83 -3.97 11.26
N LYS A 102 13.85 -3.24 10.14
CA LYS A 102 14.85 -2.19 9.89
C LYS A 102 14.63 -0.99 10.81
N TYR A 103 13.38 -0.55 10.94
CA TYR A 103 13.00 0.57 11.79
C TYR A 103 13.37 0.31 13.26
N GLU A 104 13.02 -0.85 13.80
CA GLU A 104 13.35 -1.19 15.19
C GLU A 104 14.87 -1.26 15.45
N ARG A 105 15.65 -1.72 14.47
CA ARG A 105 17.13 -1.66 14.57
C ARG A 105 17.65 -0.22 14.63
N ILE A 106 17.18 0.64 13.73
CA ILE A 106 17.59 2.06 13.69
C ILE A 106 17.19 2.76 14.98
N LYS A 107 15.96 2.56 15.43
CA LYS A 107 15.42 3.09 16.69
C LYS A 107 16.29 2.68 17.89
N LYS A 108 16.70 1.41 17.97
CA LYS A 108 17.60 0.92 19.03
C LYS A 108 18.94 1.65 19.03
N VAL A 109 19.58 1.78 17.86
CA VAL A 109 20.86 2.49 17.71
C VAL A 109 20.70 3.98 18.08
N HIS A 110 19.63 4.61 17.62
CA HIS A 110 19.33 6.01 17.94
C HIS A 110 19.24 6.23 19.46
N TRP A 111 18.48 5.37 20.17
CA TRP A 111 18.37 5.46 21.63
C TRP A 111 19.70 5.26 22.35
N GLN A 112 20.54 4.33 21.86
CA GLN A 112 21.87 4.12 22.41
C GLN A 112 22.77 5.35 22.23
N LEU A 113 22.78 5.93 21.03
CA LEU A 113 23.54 7.15 20.72
C LEU A 113 23.05 8.33 21.58
N MET A 114 21.74 8.52 21.72
CA MET A 114 21.17 9.56 22.58
C MET A 114 21.59 9.40 24.04
N LYS A 115 21.60 8.16 24.54
CA LYS A 115 22.07 7.85 25.90
C LYS A 115 23.55 8.19 26.09
N GLN A 116 24.39 7.95 25.09
CA GLN A 116 25.83 8.26 25.12
C GLN A 116 26.12 9.75 24.90
N ALA A 117 25.35 10.44 24.07
CA ALA A 117 25.51 11.87 23.79
C ALA A 117 25.19 12.74 25.01
N LYS A 118 24.17 12.37 25.79
CA LYS A 118 23.74 13.12 26.98
C LYS A 118 24.88 13.48 27.95
N PRO A 119 25.71 12.55 28.46
CA PRO A 119 26.83 12.90 29.35
C PRO A 119 27.93 13.70 28.65
N LEU A 120 28.16 13.51 27.35
CA LEU A 120 29.13 14.29 26.59
C LEU A 120 28.70 15.75 26.44
N MET A 121 27.40 15.98 26.17
CA MET A 121 26.82 17.33 26.14
C MET A 121 26.95 18.02 27.49
N GLU A 122 26.70 17.31 28.58
CA GLU A 122 26.82 17.85 29.94
C GLU A 122 28.28 18.22 30.28
N LYS A 123 29.25 17.36 29.92
CA LYS A 123 30.68 17.67 30.08
C LYS A 123 31.09 18.88 29.25
N ASN A 124 30.66 18.94 28.00
CA ASN A 124 30.95 20.08 27.11
C ASN A 124 30.37 21.38 27.67
N LYS A 125 29.13 21.36 28.18
CA LYS A 125 28.51 22.50 28.86
C LYS A 125 29.35 22.99 30.04
N LYS A 126 29.80 22.08 30.91
CA LYS A 126 30.67 22.42 32.06
C LYS A 126 32.01 23.03 31.62
N LEU A 127 32.65 22.46 30.61
CA LEU A 127 33.91 22.99 30.08
C LEU A 127 33.74 24.41 29.51
N LYS A 128 32.66 24.67 28.77
CA LYS A 128 32.34 26.01 28.28
C LYS A 128 32.16 27.01 29.42
N MET A 129 31.46 26.63 30.50
CA MET A 129 31.32 27.49 31.68
C MET A 129 32.68 27.82 32.32
N ILE A 130 33.60 26.84 32.43
CA ILE A 130 34.95 27.05 32.96
C ILE A 130 35.74 28.02 32.06
N ILE A 131 35.74 27.80 30.75
CA ILE A 131 36.42 28.68 29.78
C ILE A 131 35.93 30.12 29.92
N ASN A 132 34.61 30.32 29.93
CA ASN A 132 34.02 31.65 30.09
C ASN A 132 34.42 32.31 31.42
N SER A 133 34.51 31.53 32.51
CA SER A 133 34.96 32.04 33.82
C SER A 133 36.44 32.45 33.84
N ILE A 134 37.30 31.74 33.09
CA ILE A 134 38.73 32.07 32.96
C ILE A 134 38.88 33.33 32.10
N GLN A 135 38.18 33.40 30.96
CA GLN A 135 38.19 34.58 30.08
C GLN A 135 37.72 35.84 30.83
N SER A 136 36.64 35.75 31.59
CA SER A 136 36.15 36.87 32.40
C SER A 136 37.18 37.36 33.41
N ARG A 137 37.89 36.43 34.09
CA ARG A 137 38.97 36.79 35.03
C ARG A 137 40.19 37.40 34.33
N TYR A 138 40.54 36.93 33.14
CA TYR A 138 41.64 37.48 32.35
C TYR A 138 41.36 38.93 31.95
N HIS A 139 40.14 39.24 31.49
CA HIS A 139 39.73 40.60 31.14
C HIS A 139 39.72 41.57 32.34
N HIS A 140 39.45 41.10 33.56
CA HIS A 140 39.51 41.95 34.75
C HIS A 140 40.95 42.20 35.27
N ASN A 141 41.90 41.33 34.93
CA ASN A 141 43.27 41.41 35.42
C ASN A 141 44.25 42.02 34.41
N THR A 142 43.82 42.33 33.17
CA THR A 142 44.61 43.16 32.27
C THR A 142 44.58 44.60 32.79
N PRO A 143 45.72 45.15 33.29
CA PRO A 143 45.77 46.54 33.66
C PRO A 143 45.47 47.37 32.40
N PRO A 144 44.75 48.50 32.52
CA PRO A 144 44.56 49.42 31.41
C PRO A 144 45.97 49.81 30.94
N THR A 145 46.35 49.34 29.76
CA THR A 145 47.60 49.75 29.12
C THR A 145 47.46 51.23 28.87
N HIS A 146 48.12 52.01 29.70
CA HIS A 146 48.28 53.44 29.53
C HIS A 146 48.92 53.67 28.15
N ASP A 147 48.33 54.57 27.38
CA ASP A 147 48.67 54.85 25.99
C ASP A 147 50.18 54.93 25.75
N SER A 148 50.69 53.97 24.97
CA SER A 148 51.97 54.11 24.28
C SER A 148 51.75 53.70 22.83
N PRO A 149 51.83 54.65 21.88
CA PRO A 149 51.68 54.36 20.46
C PRO A 149 52.93 53.64 19.97
N MET A 150 52.96 52.32 20.09
CA MET A 150 53.93 51.52 19.34
C MET A 150 53.44 51.39 17.91
N MET A 151 54.23 51.98 17.00
CA MET A 151 54.15 51.82 15.56
C MET A 151 54.10 50.33 15.22
N VAL A 152 52.93 49.83 14.81
CA VAL A 152 52.78 48.47 14.27
C VAL A 152 53.14 48.53 12.78
N ASP A 153 54.22 47.83 12.45
CA ASP A 153 54.67 47.55 11.08
C ASP A 153 53.55 46.82 10.29
N PRO A 154 53.06 47.37 9.15
CA PRO A 154 51.98 46.78 8.37
C PRO A 154 52.32 45.49 7.59
N SER A 155 53.55 44.95 7.67
CA SER A 155 54.04 44.02 6.65
C SER A 155 53.85 42.50 6.88
N LEU A 156 53.04 42.04 7.84
CA LEU A 156 52.70 40.61 7.97
C LEU A 156 51.20 40.35 7.78
N LYS A 157 50.70 40.77 6.62
CA LYS A 157 49.53 40.12 6.00
C LYS A 157 50.03 38.92 5.22
N SER A 158 49.86 37.70 5.74
CA SER A 158 49.56 36.48 4.97
C SER A 158 49.86 35.23 5.79
N PHE A 159 48.83 34.69 6.45
CA PHE A 159 48.36 33.33 6.16
C PHE A 159 47.01 33.11 6.88
N ASN A 160 45.96 33.78 6.38
CA ASN A 160 44.61 33.26 6.56
C ASN A 160 44.46 32.05 5.64
N GLY A 161 45.08 30.95 6.03
CA GLY A 161 44.66 29.64 5.57
C GLY A 161 43.26 29.41 6.14
N SER A 162 42.24 29.76 5.37
CA SER A 162 40.86 29.39 5.61
C SER A 162 40.77 27.86 5.62
N PHE A 163 41.08 27.25 6.75
CA PHE A 163 40.57 25.94 7.09
C PHE A 163 39.09 26.15 7.37
N VAL A 164 38.31 26.12 6.29
CA VAL A 164 36.87 25.91 6.35
C VAL A 164 36.70 24.49 6.89
N LEU A 165 36.72 24.36 8.23
CA LEU A 165 36.13 23.21 8.88
C LEU A 165 34.69 23.13 8.38
N PRO A 166 34.26 22.00 7.79
CA PRO A 166 32.86 21.85 7.44
C PRO A 166 32.07 22.00 8.74
N THR A 167 31.31 23.07 8.83
CA THR A 167 30.42 23.33 9.95
C THR A 167 29.32 22.26 9.90
N THR A 168 29.56 21.12 10.54
CA THR A 168 28.59 20.00 10.66
C THR A 168 27.42 20.34 11.61
N ASN A 169 27.05 21.62 11.71
CA ASN A 169 25.97 22.13 12.57
C ASN A 169 24.89 22.85 11.75
N GLN A 170 24.38 22.18 10.71
CA GLN A 170 23.08 22.52 10.08
C GLN A 170 22.09 21.36 10.10
N PHE A 171 22.27 20.38 10.97
CA PHE A 171 21.28 19.35 11.24
C PHE A 171 20.89 19.43 12.70
N TYR A 172 19.99 20.33 13.07
CA TYR A 172 19.03 20.24 14.19
C TYR A 172 18.44 21.63 14.45
N ASP A 173 17.67 22.16 13.51
CA ASP A 173 16.48 22.94 13.89
C ASP A 173 15.51 23.11 12.70
N HIS A 174 14.63 22.14 12.50
CA HIS A 174 13.38 22.36 11.78
C HIS A 174 12.29 21.51 12.44
N SER A 175 11.63 22.08 13.44
CA SER A 175 10.26 21.74 13.77
C SER A 175 9.35 22.89 13.39
N ARG A 176 8.31 22.53 12.62
CA ARG A 176 7.06 23.26 12.34
C ARG A 176 7.13 24.38 11.31
N HIS A 177 6.92 24.01 10.05
CA HIS A 177 5.80 24.55 9.27
C HIS A 177 5.33 23.51 8.25
N SER A 178 4.01 23.33 8.22
CA SER A 178 3.25 22.56 7.25
C SER A 178 3.62 22.90 5.81
N SER A 179 3.80 21.89 4.95
CA SER A 179 3.21 21.77 3.60
C SER A 179 3.85 20.65 2.75
N SER A 180 2.98 19.95 2.02
CA SER A 180 3.20 19.17 0.80
C SER A 180 4.11 17.94 0.80
N ASN A 181 3.45 16.78 0.71
CA ASN A 181 3.71 15.70 -0.24
C ASN A 181 4.82 15.97 -1.27
N GLN A 182 6.07 15.59 -1.00
CA GLN A 182 7.10 15.36 -2.01
C GLN A 182 8.34 14.76 -1.35
N ARG A 183 8.41 13.42 -1.31
CA ARG A 183 9.62 12.57 -1.29
C ARG A 183 9.29 11.17 -0.77
N LEU A 184 8.60 10.43 -1.62
CA LEU A 184 8.43 8.98 -1.54
C LEU A 184 8.61 8.37 -2.94
N SER A 185 9.48 8.98 -3.76
CA SER A 185 9.74 8.59 -5.15
C SER A 185 11.00 7.73 -5.32
N ASP A 186 11.94 7.75 -4.37
CA ASP A 186 13.31 7.26 -4.67
C ASP A 186 13.59 5.84 -4.15
N TYR A 187 12.60 5.17 -3.52
CA TYR A 187 12.70 3.76 -3.12
C TYR A 187 11.90 2.80 -4.04
N ARG A 188 11.62 3.22 -5.28
CA ARG A 188 10.92 2.43 -6.30
C ARG A 188 11.84 2.04 -7.47
N GLN A 189 13.05 1.56 -7.24
CA GLN A 189 13.87 1.01 -8.34
C GLN A 189 14.73 -0.18 -7.91
N SER A 190 14.12 -1.28 -7.45
CA SER A 190 14.71 -2.62 -7.66
C SER A 190 13.76 -3.77 -7.32
N THR A 191 12.59 -3.79 -7.94
CA THR A 191 11.85 -5.06 -8.12
C THR A 191 11.40 -5.08 -9.58
N ARG A 192 12.25 -5.61 -10.45
CA ARG A 192 11.87 -6.01 -11.80
C ARG A 192 10.85 -7.14 -11.64
N TYR A 193 9.57 -6.81 -11.63
CA TYR A 193 8.52 -7.80 -11.85
C TYR A 193 8.56 -8.14 -13.33
N LEU A 194 9.02 -9.36 -13.65
CA LEU A 194 8.84 -9.96 -14.95
C LEU A 194 7.33 -10.14 -15.17
N THR A 195 6.75 -9.29 -16.00
CA THR A 195 5.45 -9.56 -16.63
C THR A 195 5.62 -10.74 -17.58
N PRO A 196 4.80 -11.80 -17.52
CA PRO A 196 4.79 -12.80 -18.58
C PRO A 196 4.21 -12.14 -19.83
N SER A 197 5.03 -12.03 -20.88
CA SER A 197 4.58 -11.70 -22.22
C SER A 197 3.67 -12.81 -22.72
N SER A 198 2.43 -12.48 -23.03
CA SER A 198 1.48 -13.38 -23.70
C SER A 198 1.90 -13.54 -25.17
N SER A 199 2.62 -14.63 -25.46
CA SER A 199 2.77 -15.13 -26.82
C SER A 199 2.89 -16.65 -26.74
N ASP A 200 1.84 -17.31 -27.25
CA ASP A 200 1.74 -18.70 -27.70
C ASP A 200 2.41 -19.78 -26.84
N VAL A 201 1.62 -20.38 -25.95
CA VAL A 201 1.93 -21.70 -25.37
C VAL A 201 0.99 -22.72 -26.01
N THR A 202 1.48 -23.42 -27.02
CA THR A 202 0.94 -24.70 -27.49
C THR A 202 1.17 -25.74 -26.40
N VAL A 203 0.10 -26.14 -25.71
CA VAL A 203 0.14 -27.21 -24.71
C VAL A 203 -0.04 -28.55 -25.42
N SER A 204 1.05 -29.32 -25.55
CA SER A 204 0.98 -30.76 -25.79
C SER A 204 0.76 -31.50 -24.45
N PRO A 205 -0.07 -32.55 -24.39
CA PRO A 205 -0.39 -33.23 -23.15
C PRO A 205 0.71 -34.22 -22.77
N ALA A 206 1.37 -33.98 -21.63
CA ALA A 206 2.19 -35.00 -20.98
C ALA A 206 1.29 -35.87 -20.09
N ILE A 207 1.23 -37.15 -20.43
CA ILE A 207 0.67 -38.22 -19.60
C ILE A 207 1.58 -38.36 -18.37
N TYR A 208 1.04 -38.11 -17.17
CA TYR A 208 1.69 -38.50 -15.93
C TYR A 208 0.74 -39.34 -15.08
N SER A 209 1.06 -40.63 -15.03
CA SER A 209 0.58 -41.58 -14.04
C SER A 209 1.00 -41.13 -12.64
N SER A 210 0.03 -40.96 -11.75
CA SER A 210 0.25 -40.67 -10.34
C SER A 210 0.33 -41.98 -9.54
N ALA A 211 1.55 -42.36 -9.16
CA ALA A 211 1.79 -43.26 -8.02
C ALA A 211 1.77 -42.42 -6.73
N GLY A 212 1.04 -42.90 -5.73
CA GLY A 212 0.80 -42.19 -4.47
C GLY A 212 2.03 -42.09 -3.58
N ALA A 213 2.11 -40.98 -2.86
CA ALA A 213 2.86 -40.87 -1.61
C ALA A 213 2.11 -39.90 -0.70
N ALA A 214 1.68 -40.43 0.44
CA ALA A 214 1.03 -39.71 1.51
C ALA A 214 2.03 -38.80 2.24
N TYR A 215 1.60 -37.57 2.53
CA TYR A 215 2.18 -36.75 3.58
C TYR A 215 1.06 -35.95 4.24
N ASP A 216 0.59 -36.50 5.36
CA ASP A 216 -0.12 -35.77 6.40
C ASP A 216 0.82 -34.76 7.04
N THR A 217 0.42 -33.49 7.09
CA THR A 217 0.95 -32.56 8.08
C THR A 217 -0.15 -31.59 8.50
N PRO A 218 -0.57 -31.55 9.78
CA PRO A 218 -1.65 -30.71 10.22
C PRO A 218 -1.18 -29.26 10.44
N MET A 219 -1.98 -28.29 9.97
CA MET A 219 -1.83 -26.87 10.33
C MET A 219 -2.10 -26.67 11.83
N PRO A 220 -1.29 -25.85 12.54
CA PRO A 220 -1.59 -25.47 13.90
C PRO A 220 -2.76 -24.46 13.94
N ARG A 221 -3.77 -24.81 14.73
CA ARG A 221 -4.97 -24.01 15.03
C ARG A 221 -4.58 -22.93 16.05
N ALA A 222 -4.62 -21.66 15.67
CA ALA A 222 -4.50 -20.56 16.62
C ALA A 222 -5.82 -20.40 17.37
N GLN A 223 -5.84 -20.82 18.65
CA GLN A 223 -6.84 -20.42 19.63
C GLN A 223 -6.14 -19.66 20.76
N GLU A 224 -6.88 -18.70 21.35
CA GLU A 224 -6.56 -17.86 22.53
C GLU A 224 -5.72 -16.61 22.20
N SER A 225 -6.11 -15.38 22.54
CA SER A 225 -6.90 -14.90 23.68
C SER A 225 -7.66 -13.60 23.34
N PHE A 226 -8.96 -13.56 23.65
CA PHE A 226 -9.78 -12.36 23.74
C PHE A 226 -10.36 -12.35 25.16
N ASN A 227 -9.60 -11.85 26.12
CA ASN A 227 -10.07 -11.61 27.49
C ASN A 227 -9.26 -10.45 28.05
N ASP A 228 -9.60 -9.21 27.67
CA ASP A 228 -9.13 -7.99 28.34
C ASP A 228 -9.96 -6.76 27.96
N LEU A 229 -11.28 -6.81 28.16
CA LEU A 229 -12.16 -5.66 27.90
C LEU A 229 -13.23 -5.40 28.99
N ASN A 230 -13.11 -5.97 30.19
CA ASN A 230 -14.10 -5.82 31.26
C ASN A 230 -13.64 -5.06 32.53
N SER A 231 -12.57 -4.28 32.48
CA SER A 231 -12.05 -3.58 33.68
C SER A 231 -12.30 -2.06 33.74
N PHE A 232 -13.30 -1.54 33.02
CA PHE A 232 -13.68 -0.12 33.11
C PHE A 232 -15.20 0.05 33.24
N LYS A 233 -15.74 -0.30 34.39
CA LYS A 233 -17.03 0.20 34.90
C LYS A 233 -17.13 -0.18 36.38
N LEU A 234 -16.89 0.79 37.26
CA LEU A 234 -17.47 0.93 38.61
C LEU A 234 -16.71 2.03 39.37
N GLN A 235 -17.04 3.29 39.10
CA GLN A 235 -16.97 4.38 40.08
C GLN A 235 -18.15 5.30 39.80
N LEU A 236 -19.25 5.05 40.51
CA LEU A 236 -20.34 5.99 40.82
C LEU A 236 -21.25 5.29 41.83
N ASN A 237 -20.87 5.44 43.10
CA ASN A 237 -21.71 5.61 44.30
C ASN A 237 -20.79 5.61 45.52
#